data_AF-A0AAW7XFY1-F1
#
_entry.id   AF-A0AAW7XFY1-F1
#
_cell.length_a   1.000
_cell.length_b   1.000
_cell.length_c   1.000
_cell.angle_alpha   90.00
_cell.angle_beta   90.00
_cell.angle_gamma   90.00
#
_symmetry.space_group_name_H-M   'P 1'
#
loop_
_entity.id
_entity.type
_entity.pdbx_description
1 polymer ?
#
loop_
_entity_poly.entity_id
_entity_poly.type
_entity_poly.pdbx_seq_one_letter_code
_entity_poly.pdbx_strand_id
1 'polypeptide(L)' 'LAGKLEDVLDKAASRQFYMHRIGHWLGMAVPDVGDYQVGGAWRVLEPGMVRTVEPGIYVSPVNTNVPKKWRGIGNRID' A
#
# COMPACT_ATOMS: atom_id res chain seq x y z
N LEU A 1 -9.44 10.13 9.65
CA LEU A 1 -10.45 9.57 8.73
C LEU A 1 -11.81 9.83 9.36
N ALA A 2 -12.77 10.33 8.61
CA ALA A 2 -14.12 10.62 9.10
C ALA A 2 -15.13 10.12 8.07
N GLY A 3 -16.27 9.60 8.53
CA GLY A 3 -17.27 8.94 7.68
C GLY A 3 -17.37 7.44 7.96
N LYS A 4 -18.23 6.74 7.20
CA LYS A 4 -18.36 5.28 7.28
C LYS A 4 -17.17 4.59 6.60
N LEU A 5 -16.90 3.34 6.94
CA LEU A 5 -15.78 2.58 6.40
C LEU A 5 -15.85 2.50 4.87
N GLU A 6 -17.04 2.23 4.35
CA GLU A 6 -17.32 2.11 2.93
C GLU A 6 -16.98 3.42 2.22
N ASP A 7 -17.41 4.56 2.76
CA ASP A 7 -17.11 5.88 2.20
C ASP A 7 -15.61 6.18 2.16
N VAL A 8 -14.87 5.73 3.18
CA VAL A 8 -13.41 5.93 3.28
C VAL A 8 -12.67 5.09 2.24
N LEU A 9 -13.13 3.87 2.00
CA LEU A 9 -12.55 2.96 1.01
C LEU A 9 -12.89 3.42 -0.41
N ASP A 10 -14.16 3.75 -0.68
CA ASP A 10 -14.64 4.17 -2.00
C ASP A 10 -13.98 5.47 -2.46
N LYS A 11 -13.80 6.43 -1.55
CA LYS A 11 -13.12 7.70 -1.85
C LYS A 11 -11.60 7.58 -1.85
N ALA A 12 -11.06 6.38 -1.62
CA ALA A 12 -9.64 6.11 -1.44
C ALA A 12 -8.97 7.10 -0.46
N ALA A 13 -9.70 7.52 0.58
CA ALA A 13 -9.28 8.59 1.48
C ALA A 13 -8.03 8.21 2.30
N SER A 14 -7.76 6.91 2.42
CA SER A 14 -6.54 6.36 3.01
C SER A 14 -5.29 6.60 2.16
N ARG A 15 -5.41 6.86 0.84
CA ARG A 15 -4.26 7.07 -0.05
C ARG A 15 -3.36 8.23 0.34
N GLN A 16 -3.90 9.23 1.04
CA GLN A 16 -3.08 10.33 1.56
C GLN A 16 -2.07 9.88 2.62
N PHE A 17 -2.31 8.72 3.25
CA PHE A 17 -1.45 8.12 4.27
C PHE A 17 -0.76 6.84 3.78
N TYR A 18 -1.33 6.15 2.80
CA TYR A 18 -0.82 4.90 2.23
C TYR A 18 -1.00 4.89 0.70
N MET A 19 0.00 5.39 -0.02
CA MET A 19 -0.08 5.72 -1.44
C MET A 19 0.44 4.63 -2.39
N HIS A 20 1.10 3.60 -1.87
CA HIS A 20 1.70 2.52 -2.66
C HIS A 20 0.93 1.20 -2.53
N ARG A 21 1.33 0.19 -3.31
CA ARG A 21 0.80 -1.17 -3.18
C ARG A 21 1.41 -1.88 -1.99
N ILE A 22 0.78 -2.96 -1.55
CA ILE A 22 1.23 -3.78 -0.41
C ILE A 22 2.49 -4.61 -0.68
N GLY A 23 2.97 -4.68 -1.90
CA GLY A 23 4.23 -5.35 -2.23
C GLY A 23 4.33 -5.70 -3.70
N HIS A 24 5.42 -6.38 -4.04
CA HIS A 24 5.78 -6.79 -5.40
C HIS A 24 6.40 -8.19 -5.40
N TRP A 25 6.49 -8.82 -6.57
CA TRP A 25 7.28 -10.03 -6.76
C TRP A 25 8.73 -9.80 -6.37
N LEU A 26 9.34 -10.82 -5.78
CA LEU A 26 10.72 -10.78 -5.31
C LEU A 26 11.48 -11.99 -5.82
N GLY A 27 12.68 -11.75 -6.37
CA GLY A 27 13.57 -12.80 -6.84
C GLY A 27 14.93 -12.23 -7.22
N MET A 28 15.37 -12.41 -8.47
CA MET A 28 16.68 -11.91 -8.89
C MET A 28 16.73 -10.37 -8.98
N ALA A 29 15.63 -9.75 -9.38
CA ALA A 29 15.42 -8.32 -9.23
C ALA A 29 14.56 -8.05 -7.99
N VAL A 30 14.75 -6.87 -7.36
CA VAL A 30 13.97 -6.50 -6.16
C VAL A 30 12.49 -6.40 -6.52
N PRO A 31 12.03 -5.54 -7.46
CA PRO A 31 10.80 -5.79 -8.19
C PRO A 31 11.07 -6.81 -9.30
N ASP A 32 10.66 -8.05 -9.06
CA ASP A 32 10.93 -9.14 -10.00
C ASP A 32 9.89 -9.23 -11.12
N VAL A 33 10.25 -10.00 -12.15
CA VAL A 33 9.39 -10.28 -13.30
C VAL A 33 8.16 -11.13 -12.93
N GLY A 34 7.15 -11.12 -13.80
CA GLY A 34 5.96 -11.97 -13.68
C GLY A 34 4.66 -11.19 -13.75
N ASP A 35 3.73 -11.65 -14.59
CA ASP A 35 2.45 -10.98 -14.76
C ASP A 35 1.61 -11.05 -13.47
N TYR A 36 1.14 -9.90 -13.01
CA TYR A 36 0.21 -9.80 -11.88
C TYR A 36 -1.23 -10.13 -12.27
N GLN A 37 -1.56 -10.09 -13.56
CA GLN A 37 -2.87 -10.46 -14.09
C GLN A 37 -2.72 -11.43 -15.26
N VAL A 38 -3.58 -12.46 -15.28
CA VAL A 38 -3.66 -13.46 -16.35
C VAL A 38 -5.12 -13.54 -16.79
N GLY A 39 -5.38 -13.36 -18.08
CA GLY A 39 -6.76 -13.37 -18.61
C GLY A 39 -7.67 -12.27 -18.04
N GLY A 40 -7.10 -11.12 -17.64
CA GLY A 40 -7.85 -9.99 -17.06
C GLY A 40 -8.21 -10.15 -15.58
N ALA A 41 -7.79 -11.25 -14.94
CA ALA A 41 -7.97 -11.48 -13.51
C ALA A 41 -6.63 -11.38 -12.76
N TRP A 42 -6.65 -10.98 -11.49
CA TRP A 42 -5.48 -11.05 -10.63
C TRP A 42 -4.98 -12.49 -10.52
N ARG A 43 -3.67 -12.67 -10.68
CA ARG A 43 -3.04 -13.98 -10.66
C ARG A 43 -3.25 -14.65 -9.31
N VAL A 44 -3.70 -15.91 -9.34
CA VAL A 44 -3.81 -16.76 -8.14
C VAL A 44 -2.40 -17.12 -7.67
N LEU A 45 -2.17 -17.06 -6.35
CA LEU A 45 -0.89 -17.43 -5.77
C LEU A 45 -0.74 -18.96 -5.76
N GLU A 46 0.43 -19.44 -6.17
CA GLU A 46 0.78 -20.86 -6.20
C GLU A 46 2.10 -21.10 -5.44
N PRO A 47 2.34 -22.33 -4.93
CA PRO A 47 3.60 -22.69 -4.29
C PRO A 47 4.81 -22.33 -5.15
N GLY A 48 5.84 -21.74 -4.52
CA GLY A 48 7.07 -21.29 -5.19
C GLY A 48 7.06 -19.82 -5.62
N MET A 49 5.91 -19.14 -5.61
CA MET A 49 5.88 -17.69 -5.79
C MET A 49 6.38 -16.96 -4.54
N VAL A 50 7.18 -15.90 -4.75
CA VAL A 50 7.76 -15.08 -3.67
C VAL A 50 7.45 -13.61 -3.91
N ARG A 51 6.99 -12.92 -2.87
CA ARG A 51 6.66 -11.49 -2.92
C ARG A 51 6.87 -10.81 -1.57
N THR A 52 7.04 -9.49 -1.58
CA THR A 52 7.08 -8.66 -0.37
C THR A 52 5.67 -8.42 0.21
N VAL A 53 5.64 -8.06 1.50
CA VAL A 53 4.44 -7.58 2.20
C VAL A 53 4.85 -6.38 3.05
N GLU A 54 4.69 -5.19 2.48
CA GLU A 54 5.29 -3.95 2.98
C GLU A 54 4.25 -2.88 3.34
N PRO A 55 3.39 -3.06 4.36
CA PRO A 55 2.45 -2.02 4.77
C PRO A 55 3.19 -0.78 5.31
N GLY A 56 2.67 0.40 4.99
CA GLY A 56 3.24 1.68 5.43
C GLY A 56 2.18 2.70 5.81
N ILE A 57 2.52 3.62 6.69
CA ILE A 57 1.73 4.83 6.96
C ILE A 57 2.68 6.02 6.97
N TYR A 58 2.34 7.04 6.19
CA TYR A 58 3.13 8.25 6.04
C TYR A 58 2.25 9.48 6.25
N VAL A 59 2.64 10.36 7.16
CA VAL A 59 1.94 11.60 7.45
C VAL A 59 2.82 12.76 7.01
N SER A 60 2.44 13.41 5.92
CA SER A 60 3.17 14.57 5.40
C SER A 60 3.37 15.66 6.48
N PRO A 61 4.56 16.28 6.56
CA PRO A 61 4.85 17.33 7.53
C PRO A 61 3.94 18.55 7.37
N VAL A 62 3.42 18.79 6.16
CA VAL A 62 2.56 19.94 5.82
C VAL A 62 1.07 19.60 5.86
N ASN A 63 0.68 18.37 6.22
CA ASN A 63 -0.73 17.99 6.27
C ASN A 63 -1.44 18.69 7.45
N THR A 64 -2.20 19.75 7.16
CA THR A 64 -2.95 20.51 8.16
C THR A 64 -4.22 19.82 8.63
N ASN A 65 -4.68 18.79 7.92
CA ASN A 65 -5.90 18.02 8.26
C ASN A 65 -5.67 16.98 9.37
N VAL A 66 -4.44 16.88 9.90
CA VAL A 66 -4.10 16.02 11.04
C VAL A 66 -3.48 16.82 12.20
N PRO A 67 -3.62 16.35 13.45
CA PRO A 67 -2.96 16.96 14.60
C PRO A 67 -1.44 17.09 14.40
N LYS A 68 -0.87 18.23 14.83
CA LYS A 68 0.56 18.57 14.63
C LYS A 68 1.51 17.47 15.10
N LYS A 69 1.18 16.75 16.19
CA LYS A 69 2.01 15.68 16.76
C LYS A 69 2.24 14.47 15.83
N TRP A 70 1.40 14.27 14.81
CA TRP A 70 1.53 13.15 13.88
C TRP A 70 2.28 13.52 12.60
N ARG A 71 2.48 14.81 12.33
CA ARG A 71 3.07 15.31 11.07
C ARG A 71 4.55 14.93 11.00
N GLY A 72 4.99 14.48 9.83
CA GLY A 72 6.38 14.06 9.58
C GLY A 72 6.70 12.62 10.01
N ILE A 73 5.72 11.88 10.54
CA ILE A 73 5.91 10.47 10.89
C ILE A 73 5.70 9.60 9.65
N GLY A 74 6.65 8.72 9.37
CA GLY A 74 6.53 7.66 8.39
C GLY A 74 7.05 6.36 8.96
N ASN A 75 6.29 5.28 8.82
CA ASN A 75 6.72 3.95 9.22
C ASN A 75 6.29 2.92 8.16
N ARG A 76 7.17 1.96 7.89
CA ARG A 76 6.93 0.80 7.03
C ARG A 76 7.58 -0.42 7.67
N ILE A 77 6.85 -1.53 7.65
CA ILE A 77 7.35 -2.85 8.07
C ILE A 77 7.27 -3.72 6.82
N ASP A 78 8.38 -4.37 6.46
CA ASP A 78 8.54 -5.29 5.32
C ASP A 78 9.27 -6.53 5.80
#